data_AF-A0A1X7TYY2-F1
#
_entry.id   AF-A0A1X7TYY2-F1
#
_cell.length_a   1.000
_cell.length_b   1.000
_cell.length_c   1.000
_cell.angle_alpha   90.00
_cell.angle_beta   90.00
_cell.angle_gamma   90.00
#
_symmetry.space_group_name_H-M   'P 1'
#
loop_
_entity.id
_entity.type
_entity.pdbx_description
1 polymer ?
#
loop_
_entity_poly.entity_id
_entity_poly.type
_entity_poly.pdbx_seq_one_letter_code
_entity_poly.pdbx_strand_id
1 'polypeptide(L)'
;MHTLWPIYFAVTSLPPHLRMNKEYILLGGVWFGPKKPNMSIILEPVLKELHQLYCSGVEAKISGITTVIRAKLLLSVFDLPAKAAVVNLKQFNGRYGCLYCTNPGENVTPGCSVYLPSAQQHATERTNSLMIAWASDAEIGGESVYGVKGHSILSSVIDIVNGVPIDYMHAVLEGVTKYFTSMWLNSKYHQCSFYLGRKTKEIDKILLQLKPPGQFHRSPREISHIKLWKASELRAWLLFYSLPILQHYWPSEYVHHWSLLVFSMHLLLSSRIAISDIEVAESALKTFYQRVPEMYGDSACTANVHSLIHVTQMVKLWGPLWTHSLFGFENMNGHIRKLFHGTRQILDQLVFYVTAHRSLCFQTRLLCAEHERCYFSQFDCDSSVSGYSFEGKSHKVSLPLELHAIVEHFVSHKVVNTHTLSNVSYCHSNEGPFVLRGITCDIKPSEKVYET
;
A
#
# COMPACT_ATOMS: atom_id res chain seq x y z
N MET A 1 14.60 -13.18 15.01
CA MET A 1 13.86 -13.01 13.73
C MET A 1 13.94 -11.53 13.37
N HIS A 2 14.51 -11.17 12.22
CA HIS A 2 14.64 -9.76 11.81
C HIS A 2 13.39 -9.31 11.03
N THR A 3 13.06 -8.03 11.10
CA THR A 3 11.95 -7.40 10.38
C THR A 3 12.48 -6.49 9.28
N LEU A 4 11.76 -6.45 8.15
CA LEU A 4 12.08 -5.62 6.99
C LEU A 4 10.90 -4.67 6.73
N TRP A 5 11.17 -3.36 6.72
CA TRP A 5 10.16 -2.31 6.55
C TRP A 5 10.60 -1.38 5.41
N PRO A 6 10.19 -1.66 4.17
CA PRO A 6 10.46 -0.79 3.03
C PRO A 6 9.49 0.40 2.99
N ILE A 7 9.98 1.54 2.54
CA ILE A 7 9.20 2.72 2.15
C ILE A 7 9.21 2.79 0.63
N TYR A 8 8.03 2.75 0.04
CA TYR A 8 7.86 2.84 -1.40
C TYR A 8 7.11 4.10 -1.80
N PHE A 9 7.35 4.56 -3.02
CA PHE A 9 6.60 5.61 -3.67
C PHE A 9 6.07 5.14 -5.02
N ALA A 10 4.83 5.53 -5.31
CA ALA A 10 4.25 5.44 -6.64
C ALA A 10 4.02 6.87 -7.15
N VAL A 11 4.37 7.11 -8.41
CA VAL A 11 4.22 8.44 -9.02
C VAL A 11 2.83 8.56 -9.64
N THR A 12 1.98 9.37 -9.03
CA THR A 12 0.56 9.52 -9.41
C THR A 12 0.36 10.15 -10.78
N SER A 13 1.34 10.90 -11.30
CA SER A 13 1.27 11.47 -12.66
C SER A 13 1.41 10.43 -13.77
N LEU A 14 1.86 9.20 -13.47
CA LEU A 14 1.93 8.12 -14.45
C LEU A 14 0.52 7.67 -14.91
N PRO A 15 0.41 7.10 -16.12
CA PRO A 15 -0.77 6.32 -16.49
C PRO A 15 -1.07 5.22 -15.45
N PRO A 16 -2.35 4.99 -15.09
CA PRO A 16 -2.74 3.99 -14.09
C PRO A 16 -2.13 2.60 -14.25
N HIS A 17 -2.04 2.11 -15.49
CA HIS A 17 -1.49 0.80 -15.82
C HIS A 17 0.03 0.68 -15.61
N LEU A 18 0.74 1.80 -15.39
CA LEU A 18 2.18 1.83 -15.10
C LEU A 18 2.49 2.07 -13.62
N ARG A 19 1.66 2.85 -12.90
CA ARG A 19 1.92 3.30 -11.52
C ARG A 19 2.35 2.19 -10.55
N MET A 20 1.72 1.03 -10.65
CA MET A 20 1.90 -0.10 -9.73
C MET A 20 2.77 -1.22 -10.31
N ASN A 21 3.38 -1.01 -11.48
CA ASN A 21 4.36 -1.93 -12.02
C ASN A 21 5.68 -1.78 -11.25
N LYS A 22 6.32 -2.91 -10.97
CA LYS A 22 7.57 -2.98 -10.20
C LYS A 22 8.67 -2.03 -10.71
N GLU A 23 8.70 -1.77 -12.02
CA GLU A 23 9.71 -0.93 -12.67
C GLU A 23 9.53 0.56 -12.38
N TYR A 24 8.33 0.98 -11.92
CA TYR A 24 7.95 2.37 -11.68
C TYR A 24 7.71 2.67 -10.20
N ILE A 25 7.69 1.64 -9.34
CA ILE A 25 7.65 1.81 -7.90
C ILE A 25 9.06 2.16 -7.41
N LEU A 26 9.18 3.30 -6.75
CA LEU A 26 10.43 3.77 -6.20
C LEU A 26 10.59 3.24 -4.77
N LEU A 27 11.75 2.66 -4.48
CA LEU A 27 12.19 2.39 -3.11
C LEU A 27 12.85 3.66 -2.57
N GLY A 28 12.24 4.26 -1.55
CA GLY A 28 12.71 5.49 -0.90
C GLY A 28 13.44 5.25 0.42
N GLY A 29 13.26 4.08 1.05
CA GLY A 29 13.96 3.73 2.28
C GLY A 29 13.71 2.28 2.68
N VAL A 30 14.58 1.73 3.51
CA VAL A 30 14.41 0.39 4.08
C VAL A 30 14.91 0.41 5.51
N TRP A 31 14.13 -0.17 6.42
CA TRP A 31 14.63 -0.57 7.73
C TRP A 31 14.77 -2.08 7.77
N PHE A 32 15.91 -2.54 8.28
CA PHE A 32 16.14 -3.94 8.62
C PHE A 32 16.69 -4.00 10.04
N GLY A 33 16.01 -4.72 10.92
CA GLY A 33 16.41 -4.80 12.31
C GLY A 33 15.63 -5.84 13.11
N PRO A 34 16.11 -6.20 14.30
CA PRO A 34 15.49 -7.24 15.13
C PRO A 34 14.10 -6.83 15.67
N LYS A 35 13.80 -5.52 15.65
CA LYS A 35 12.54 -4.94 16.12
C LYS A 35 11.95 -4.02 15.05
N LYS A 36 10.66 -3.71 15.21
CA LYS A 36 9.96 -2.68 14.44
C LYS A 36 10.70 -1.33 14.55
N PRO A 37 10.77 -0.54 13.46
CA PRO A 37 11.41 0.78 13.51
C PRO A 37 10.65 1.72 14.42
N ASN A 38 11.39 2.68 14.99
CA ASN A 38 10.77 3.97 15.32
C ASN A 38 10.46 4.66 13.98
N MET A 39 9.19 4.96 13.73
CA MET A 39 8.74 5.50 12.45
C MET A 39 9.36 6.86 12.13
N SER A 40 9.67 7.68 13.14
CA SER A 40 10.34 8.97 12.93
C SER A 40 11.75 8.78 12.37
N ILE A 41 12.51 7.81 12.89
CA ILE A 41 13.89 7.53 12.44
C ILE A 41 13.95 7.19 10.96
N ILE A 42 12.97 6.44 10.44
CA ILE A 42 12.94 6.02 9.04
C ILE A 42 12.27 7.06 8.13
N LEU A 43 11.25 7.78 8.61
CA LEU A 43 10.48 8.72 7.79
C LEU A 43 11.06 10.14 7.75
N GLU A 44 11.68 10.65 8.82
CA GLU A 44 12.22 12.03 8.85
C GLU A 44 13.18 12.34 7.70
N PRO A 45 14.19 11.49 7.38
CA PRO A 45 15.11 11.76 6.27
C PRO A 45 14.36 11.80 4.94
N VAL A 46 13.43 10.87 4.75
CA VAL A 46 12.63 10.73 3.53
C VAL A 46 11.71 11.93 3.33
N LEU A 47 11.05 12.41 4.39
CA LEU A 47 10.19 13.59 4.31
C LEU A 47 10.98 14.88 4.06
N LYS A 48 12.20 14.98 4.59
CA LYS A 48 13.11 16.11 4.32
C LYS A 48 13.50 16.17 2.84
N GLU A 49 13.85 15.03 2.24
CA GLU A 49 14.14 14.94 0.80
C GLU A 49 12.91 15.31 -0.05
N LEU A 50 11.73 14.80 0.30
CA LEU A 50 10.48 15.16 -0.38
C LEU A 50 10.17 16.65 -0.27
N HIS A 51 10.45 17.26 0.88
CA HIS A 51 10.29 18.71 1.06
C HIS A 51 11.26 19.50 0.19
N GLN A 52 12.52 19.07 0.06
CA GLN A 52 13.50 19.69 -0.84
C GLN A 52 13.08 19.56 -2.31
N LEU A 53 12.62 18.37 -2.72
CA LEU A 53 12.06 18.12 -4.05
C LEU A 53 10.84 18.99 -4.35
N TYR A 54 10.03 19.30 -3.35
CA TYR A 54 8.89 20.20 -3.51
C TYR A 54 9.31 21.66 -3.66
N CYS A 55 10.20 22.14 -2.78
CA CYS A 55 10.61 23.54 -2.75
C CYS A 55 11.54 23.92 -3.90
N SER A 56 12.65 23.19 -4.05
CA SER A 56 13.71 23.49 -5.00
C SER A 56 13.49 22.80 -6.35
N GLY A 57 12.91 21.60 -6.34
CA GLY A 57 12.80 20.77 -7.53
C GLY A 57 14.15 20.22 -8.02
N VAL A 58 14.12 19.60 -9.19
CA VAL A 58 15.27 18.99 -9.86
C VAL A 58 15.28 19.46 -11.31
N GLU A 59 16.39 20.06 -11.73
CA GLU A 59 16.57 20.42 -13.12
C GLU A 59 16.79 19.16 -13.98
N ALA A 60 16.07 19.08 -15.09
CA ALA A 60 16.09 17.95 -15.99
C ALA A 60 15.97 18.40 -17.44
N LYS A 61 16.71 17.75 -18.33
CA LYS A 61 16.60 18.01 -19.77
C LYS A 61 15.59 17.03 -20.38
N ILE A 62 14.37 17.53 -20.62
CA ILE A 62 13.27 16.77 -21.22
C ILE A 62 13.15 17.21 -22.68
N SER A 63 13.32 16.30 -23.63
CA SER A 63 13.18 16.59 -25.06
C SER A 63 14.01 17.81 -25.52
N GLY A 64 15.21 17.97 -24.95
CA GLY A 64 16.11 19.09 -25.25
C GLY A 64 15.85 20.36 -24.44
N ILE A 65 14.73 20.45 -23.71
CA ILE A 65 14.31 21.61 -22.92
C ILE A 65 14.68 21.38 -21.45
N THR A 66 15.42 22.32 -20.87
CA THR A 66 15.68 22.34 -19.43
C THR A 66 14.39 22.70 -18.68
N THR A 67 13.95 21.79 -17.81
CA THR A 67 12.72 21.93 -17.01
C THR A 67 13.03 21.59 -15.56
N VAL A 68 12.43 22.33 -14.62
CA VAL A 68 12.50 22.01 -13.19
C VAL A 68 11.30 21.15 -12.82
N ILE A 69 11.57 19.94 -12.36
CA ILE A 69 10.55 18.99 -11.91
C ILE A 69 10.45 19.05 -10.39
N ARG A 70 9.22 19.14 -9.89
CA ARG A 70 8.94 19.12 -8.45
C ARG A 70 8.11 17.89 -8.10
N ALA A 71 8.33 17.35 -6.91
CA ALA A 71 7.54 16.26 -6.37
C ALA A 71 6.89 16.69 -5.05
N LYS A 72 5.64 16.27 -4.83
CA LYS A 72 4.90 16.50 -3.59
C LYS A 72 4.30 15.18 -3.11
N LEU A 73 4.41 14.91 -1.81
CA LEU A 73 3.67 13.83 -1.19
C LEU A 73 2.18 14.20 -1.15
N LEU A 74 1.32 13.41 -1.79
CA LEU A 74 -0.12 13.65 -1.82
C LEU A 74 -0.84 12.89 -0.72
N LEU A 75 -0.51 11.60 -0.57
CA LEU A 75 -1.14 10.69 0.38
C LEU A 75 -0.16 9.60 0.80
N SER A 76 -0.46 8.95 1.92
CA SER A 76 0.31 7.82 2.45
C SER A 76 -0.62 6.67 2.85
N VAL A 77 -0.40 5.48 2.30
CA VAL A 77 -1.23 4.30 2.56
C VAL A 77 -0.48 3.32 3.44
N PHE A 78 -1.17 2.76 4.43
CA PHE A 78 -0.60 1.85 5.42
C PHE A 78 -1.56 0.69 5.73
N ASP A 79 -1.02 -0.42 6.19
CA ASP A 79 -1.82 -1.39 6.96
C ASP A 79 -2.21 -0.79 8.33
N LEU A 80 -3.14 -1.44 9.05
CA LEU A 80 -3.65 -0.89 10.31
C LEU A 80 -2.56 -0.69 11.39
N PRO A 81 -1.63 -1.64 11.62
CA PRO A 81 -0.56 -1.44 12.60
C PRO A 81 0.40 -0.31 12.24
N ALA A 82 0.87 -0.22 10.99
CA ALA A 82 1.76 0.85 10.55
C ALA A 82 1.05 2.20 10.60
N LYS A 83 -0.23 2.26 10.20
CA LYS A 83 -1.06 3.47 10.29
C LYS A 83 -1.08 4.04 11.70
N ALA A 84 -1.39 3.21 12.70
CA ALA A 84 -1.46 3.65 14.10
C ALA A 84 -0.11 4.15 14.63
N ALA A 85 1.00 3.57 14.16
CA ALA A 85 2.34 4.00 14.53
C ALA A 85 2.72 5.34 13.90
N VAL A 86 2.49 5.51 12.59
CA VAL A 86 2.86 6.72 11.84
C VAL A 86 1.97 7.91 12.20
N VAL A 87 0.67 7.68 12.34
CA VAL A 87 -0.32 8.72 12.69
C VAL A 87 -0.30 9.05 14.19
N ASN A 88 0.43 8.26 14.99
CA ASN A 88 0.48 8.38 16.44
C ASN A 88 -0.91 8.29 17.10
N LEU A 89 -1.72 7.35 16.62
CA LEU A 89 -3.06 7.03 17.13
C LEU A 89 -3.04 5.74 17.95
N LYS A 90 -4.02 5.55 18.84
CA LYS A 90 -4.36 4.23 19.40
C LYS A 90 -4.62 3.25 18.26
N GLN A 91 -4.29 1.98 18.50
CA GLN A 91 -4.52 0.93 17.52
C GLN A 91 -6.02 0.77 17.24
N PHE A 92 -6.33 0.14 16.11
CA PHE A 92 -7.70 -0.05 15.62
C PHE A 92 -8.62 -0.80 16.62
N ASN A 93 -8.05 -1.57 17.55
CA ASN A 93 -8.75 -2.27 18.62
C ASN A 93 -8.84 -1.48 19.94
N GLY A 94 -8.36 -0.22 19.96
CA GLY A 94 -8.47 0.67 21.09
C GLY A 94 -9.74 1.52 21.03
N ARG A 95 -10.17 2.04 22.18
CA ARG A 95 -11.20 3.08 22.24
C ARG A 95 -10.72 4.30 21.43
N TYR A 96 -11.58 4.78 20.52
CA TYR A 96 -11.28 5.85 19.56
C TYR A 96 -10.09 5.53 18.62
N GLY A 97 -9.93 4.27 18.21
CA GLY A 97 -8.88 3.84 17.27
C GLY A 97 -9.16 4.14 15.79
N CYS A 98 -10.36 4.64 15.45
CA CYS A 98 -10.68 5.07 14.09
C CYS A 98 -10.04 6.43 13.79
N LEU A 99 -9.41 6.57 12.63
CA LEU A 99 -8.80 7.83 12.17
C LEU A 99 -9.83 8.86 11.69
N TYR A 100 -11.00 8.41 11.26
CA TYR A 100 -11.95 9.26 10.54
C TYR A 100 -13.10 9.76 11.42
N CYS A 101 -13.37 9.11 12.56
CA CYS A 101 -14.39 9.56 13.50
C CYS A 101 -14.03 9.26 14.96
N THR A 102 -14.86 9.75 15.89
CA THR A 102 -14.74 9.53 17.33
C THR A 102 -15.64 8.39 17.84
N ASN A 103 -16.08 7.47 16.97
CA ASN A 103 -16.82 6.30 17.44
C ASN A 103 -15.92 5.47 18.40
N PRO A 104 -16.36 5.24 19.65
CA PRO A 104 -15.58 4.46 20.61
C PRO A 104 -15.54 2.98 20.20
N GLY A 105 -14.33 2.45 20.04
CA GLY A 105 -14.13 1.00 20.08
C GLY A 105 -14.46 0.46 21.48
N GLU A 106 -15.33 -0.54 21.55
CA GLU A 106 -15.78 -1.19 22.78
C GLU A 106 -15.33 -2.65 22.81
N ASN A 107 -14.90 -3.15 23.97
CA ASN A 107 -14.52 -4.55 24.12
C ASN A 107 -15.74 -5.37 24.53
N VAL A 108 -16.28 -6.16 23.61
CA VAL A 108 -17.39 -7.10 23.91
C VAL A 108 -16.89 -8.38 24.56
N THR A 109 -15.66 -8.80 24.23
CA THR A 109 -14.93 -9.87 24.91
C THR A 109 -13.45 -9.51 24.96
N PRO A 110 -12.63 -10.10 25.85
CA PRO A 110 -11.19 -9.88 25.87
C PRO A 110 -10.58 -10.08 24.47
N GLY A 111 -9.92 -9.05 23.94
CA GLY A 111 -9.30 -9.06 22.61
C GLY A 111 -10.23 -8.84 21.42
N CYS A 112 -11.54 -8.64 21.63
CA CYS A 112 -12.50 -8.32 20.57
C CYS A 112 -13.06 -6.91 20.77
N SER A 113 -12.42 -5.94 20.10
CA SER A 113 -12.92 -4.57 20.04
C SER A 113 -13.78 -4.37 18.80
N VAL A 114 -14.96 -3.78 19.01
CA VAL A 114 -15.99 -3.53 18.00
C VAL A 114 -16.39 -2.06 17.99
N TYR A 115 -16.93 -1.61 16.87
CA TYR A 115 -17.46 -0.26 16.68
C TYR A 115 -18.93 -0.41 16.35
N LEU A 116 -19.80 -0.10 17.31
CA LEU A 116 -21.24 -0.31 17.12
C LEU A 116 -21.86 0.80 16.26
N PRO A 117 -22.81 0.47 15.37
CA PRO A 117 -23.57 1.47 14.64
C PRO A 117 -24.38 2.41 15.54
N SER A 118 -24.83 1.95 16.71
CA SER A 118 -25.53 2.79 17.70
C SER A 118 -24.65 3.93 18.20
N ALA A 119 -23.39 3.64 18.56
CA ALA A 119 -22.42 4.65 18.99
C ALA A 119 -22.00 5.59 17.84
N GLN A 120 -22.11 5.16 16.57
CA GLN A 120 -21.78 5.98 15.41
C GLN A 120 -22.66 7.23 15.30
N GLN A 121 -23.92 7.17 15.74
CA GLN A 121 -24.85 8.29 15.64
C GLN A 121 -24.41 9.51 16.46
N HIS A 122 -23.61 9.27 17.50
CA HIS A 122 -23.05 10.31 18.38
C HIS A 122 -21.58 10.62 18.07
N ALA A 123 -20.99 9.94 17.07
CA ALA A 123 -19.60 10.14 16.71
C ALA A 123 -19.45 11.40 15.84
N THR A 124 -18.41 12.17 16.13
CA THR A 124 -17.98 13.31 15.33
C THR A 124 -16.96 12.85 14.30
N GLU A 125 -17.05 13.36 13.08
CA GLU A 125 -15.98 13.21 12.09
C GLU A 125 -14.73 13.96 12.55
N ARG A 126 -13.55 13.36 12.34
CA ARG A 126 -12.29 14.02 12.66
C ARG A 126 -11.92 15.00 11.55
N THR A 127 -11.29 16.09 11.93
CA THR A 127 -10.64 17.02 10.99
C THR A 127 -9.15 17.10 11.32
N ASN A 128 -8.35 17.60 10.38
CA ASN A 128 -6.93 17.80 10.61
C ASN A 128 -6.65 18.76 11.78
N SER A 129 -7.46 19.82 11.91
CA SER A 129 -7.35 20.78 13.01
C SER A 129 -7.63 20.14 14.37
N LEU A 130 -8.66 19.28 14.48
CA LEU A 130 -8.93 18.53 15.70
C LEU A 130 -7.79 17.55 16.02
N MET A 131 -7.26 16.86 15.00
CA MET A 131 -6.12 15.95 15.19
C MET A 131 -4.88 16.67 15.72
N ILE A 132 -4.58 17.88 15.25
CA ILE A 132 -3.47 18.71 15.76
C ILE A 132 -3.75 19.17 17.18
N ALA A 133 -4.94 19.70 17.48
CA ALA A 133 -5.29 20.15 18.82
C ALA A 133 -5.18 19.01 19.85
N TRP A 134 -5.78 17.85 19.56
CA TRP A 134 -5.71 16.68 20.43
C TRP A 134 -4.30 16.11 20.55
N ALA A 135 -3.45 16.26 19.53
CA ALA A 135 -2.05 15.89 19.62
C ALA A 135 -1.29 16.78 20.61
N SER A 136 -1.48 18.11 20.54
CA SER A 136 -0.90 19.06 21.50
C SER A 136 -1.36 18.76 22.93
N ASP A 137 -2.67 18.57 23.13
CA ASP A 137 -3.23 18.26 24.45
C ASP A 137 -2.68 16.93 25.00
N ALA A 138 -2.51 15.91 24.15
CA ALA A 138 -1.98 14.61 24.55
C ALA A 138 -0.50 14.68 24.95
N GLU A 139 0.31 15.48 24.26
CA GLU A 139 1.72 15.68 24.58
C GLU A 139 1.90 16.45 25.89
N ILE A 140 1.06 17.46 26.14
CA ILE A 140 1.07 18.24 27.38
C ILE A 140 0.57 17.39 28.56
N GLY A 141 -0.54 16.69 28.37
CA GLY A 141 -1.21 15.92 29.42
C GLY A 141 -0.59 14.55 29.70
N GLY A 142 0.24 14.03 28.80
CA GLY A 142 0.83 12.69 28.89
C GLY A 142 -0.14 11.53 28.64
N GLU A 143 -1.38 11.83 28.24
CA GLU A 143 -2.45 10.85 28.04
C GLU A 143 -3.14 11.07 26.68
N SER A 144 -3.67 10.00 26.09
CA SER A 144 -4.26 10.11 24.76
C SER A 144 -5.60 10.89 24.78
N VAL A 145 -5.81 11.81 23.84
CA VAL A 145 -7.06 12.56 23.67
C VAL A 145 -7.81 12.03 22.43
N TYR A 146 -9.01 11.48 22.62
CA TYR A 146 -9.76 10.76 21.58
C TYR A 146 -8.88 9.76 20.79
N GLY A 147 -8.00 9.08 21.50
CA GLY A 147 -7.07 8.09 20.93
C GLY A 147 -5.85 8.68 20.22
N VAL A 148 -5.74 10.00 20.03
CA VAL A 148 -4.51 10.66 19.56
C VAL A 148 -3.50 10.67 20.70
N LYS A 149 -2.26 10.24 20.44
CA LYS A 149 -1.19 10.14 21.46
C LYS A 149 -0.15 11.25 21.33
N GLY A 150 -0.23 12.06 20.29
CA GLY A 150 0.70 13.13 19.96
C GLY A 150 0.72 13.39 18.46
N HIS A 151 1.63 14.24 18.00
CA HIS A 151 1.72 14.63 16.61
C HIS A 151 2.16 13.45 15.74
N SER A 152 1.61 13.37 14.54
CA SER A 152 2.10 12.46 13.52
C SER A 152 3.35 13.06 12.88
N ILE A 153 4.30 12.20 12.52
CA ILE A 153 5.45 12.61 11.70
C ILE A 153 5.02 13.17 10.32
N LEU A 154 3.81 12.87 9.87
CA LEU A 154 3.25 13.36 8.61
C LEU A 154 2.51 14.69 8.74
N SER A 155 2.26 15.20 9.97
CA SER A 155 1.38 16.36 10.21
C SER A 155 1.89 17.66 9.54
N SER A 156 3.19 17.76 9.27
CA SER A 156 3.80 18.90 8.59
C SER A 156 3.76 18.81 7.06
N VAL A 157 3.34 17.66 6.50
CA VAL A 157 3.47 17.37 5.06
C VAL A 157 2.10 17.15 4.41
N ILE A 158 1.18 16.48 5.10
CA ILE A 158 -0.16 16.17 4.60
C ILE A 158 -1.23 16.39 5.67
N ASP A 159 -2.47 16.59 5.23
CA ASP A 159 -3.64 16.44 6.08
C ASP A 159 -3.72 14.97 6.54
N ILE A 160 -3.73 14.73 7.84
CA ILE A 160 -3.67 13.38 8.38
C ILE A 160 -4.96 12.60 8.15
N VAL A 161 -6.13 13.25 8.23
CA VAL A 161 -7.42 12.58 8.08
C VAL A 161 -7.68 12.29 6.60
N ASN A 162 -7.44 13.28 5.75
CA ASN A 162 -7.71 13.19 4.33
C ASN A 162 -6.57 12.52 3.55
N GLY A 163 -5.31 12.67 3.98
CA GLY A 163 -4.11 12.17 3.30
C GLY A 163 -3.71 10.74 3.65
N VAL A 164 -4.43 10.05 4.54
CA VAL A 164 -4.18 8.66 4.90
C VAL A 164 -5.40 7.80 4.56
N PRO A 165 -5.55 7.36 3.29
CA PRO A 165 -6.73 6.64 2.86
C PRO A 165 -6.76 5.19 3.34
N ILE A 166 -7.95 4.61 3.28
CA ILE A 166 -8.19 3.19 3.58
C ILE A 166 -7.69 2.34 2.42
N ASP A 167 -6.82 1.37 2.69
CA ASP A 167 -6.42 0.38 1.69
C ASP A 167 -7.54 -0.64 1.45
N TYR A 168 -8.03 -0.69 0.21
CA TYR A 168 -9.02 -1.67 -0.25
C TYR A 168 -8.59 -3.12 -0.02
N MET A 169 -7.31 -3.43 -0.24
CA MET A 169 -6.82 -4.81 -0.15
C MET A 169 -6.90 -5.33 1.28
N HIS A 170 -6.29 -4.65 2.25
CA HIS A 170 -6.32 -5.08 3.64
C HIS A 170 -7.68 -4.85 4.30
N ALA A 171 -8.35 -3.72 4.06
CA ALA A 171 -9.59 -3.41 4.78
C ALA A 171 -10.79 -4.19 4.22
N VAL A 172 -11.03 -4.15 2.91
CA VAL A 172 -12.24 -4.73 2.32
C VAL A 172 -12.05 -6.21 1.99
N LEU A 173 -10.95 -6.59 1.35
CA LEU A 173 -10.76 -7.97 0.91
C LEU A 173 -10.33 -8.85 2.08
N GLU A 174 -9.19 -8.56 2.69
CA GLU A 174 -8.69 -9.38 3.80
C GLU A 174 -9.44 -9.12 5.10
N GLY A 175 -9.92 -7.90 5.31
CA GLY A 175 -10.57 -7.48 6.54
C GLY A 175 -12.05 -7.83 6.61
N VAL A 176 -12.85 -7.44 5.61
CA VAL A 176 -14.31 -7.66 5.59
C VAL A 176 -14.66 -8.97 4.90
N THR A 177 -14.21 -9.16 3.67
CA THR A 177 -14.65 -10.28 2.81
C THR A 177 -14.20 -11.61 3.37
N LYS A 178 -12.92 -11.71 3.74
CA LYS A 178 -12.37 -12.92 4.37
C LYS A 178 -13.04 -13.21 5.71
N TYR A 179 -13.29 -12.17 6.51
CA TYR A 179 -13.91 -12.31 7.83
C TYR A 179 -15.32 -12.90 7.74
N PHE A 180 -16.20 -12.30 6.95
CA PHE A 180 -17.57 -12.77 6.79
C PHE A 180 -17.61 -14.17 6.14
N THR A 181 -16.86 -14.38 5.06
CA THR A 181 -16.83 -15.70 4.41
C THR A 181 -16.31 -16.79 5.36
N SER A 182 -15.30 -16.48 6.19
CA SER A 182 -14.83 -17.41 7.22
C SER A 182 -15.85 -17.68 8.31
N MET A 183 -16.63 -16.65 8.71
CA MET A 183 -17.69 -16.76 9.70
C MET A 183 -18.81 -17.69 9.20
N TRP A 184 -19.27 -17.51 7.96
CA TRP A 184 -20.35 -18.30 7.40
C TRP A 184 -20.02 -19.80 7.30
N LEU A 185 -18.73 -20.15 7.21
CA LEU A 185 -18.26 -21.54 7.14
C LEU A 185 -17.88 -22.12 8.52
N ASN A 186 -17.83 -21.30 9.56
CA ASN A 186 -17.38 -21.74 10.88
C ASN A 186 -18.50 -22.51 11.61
N SER A 187 -18.23 -23.78 11.92
CA SER A 187 -19.16 -24.69 12.63
C SER A 187 -19.66 -24.16 13.98
N LYS A 188 -18.95 -23.22 14.61
CA LYS A 188 -19.44 -22.48 15.78
C LYS A 188 -20.84 -21.89 15.56
N TYR A 189 -21.14 -21.47 14.32
CA TYR A 189 -22.40 -20.82 13.97
C TYR A 189 -23.41 -21.79 13.33
N HIS A 190 -23.27 -23.12 13.49
CA HIS A 190 -24.13 -24.11 12.82
C HIS A 190 -25.64 -24.00 13.10
N GLN A 191 -26.02 -23.24 14.13
CA GLN A 191 -27.41 -22.93 14.52
C GLN A 191 -27.89 -21.58 13.97
N CYS A 192 -26.99 -20.72 13.48
CA CYS A 192 -27.33 -19.42 12.93
C CYS A 192 -27.83 -19.56 11.49
N SER A 193 -28.83 -18.75 11.11
CA SER A 193 -29.44 -18.77 9.77
C SER A 193 -28.46 -18.43 8.64
N PHE A 194 -27.40 -17.66 8.93
CA PHE A 194 -26.37 -17.34 7.93
C PHE A 194 -25.37 -18.47 7.66
N TYR A 195 -25.41 -19.59 8.40
CA TYR A 195 -24.39 -20.63 8.30
C TYR A 195 -24.46 -21.39 6.97
N LEU A 196 -23.36 -21.34 6.21
CA LEU A 196 -23.19 -21.96 4.90
C LEU A 196 -22.38 -23.26 4.94
N GLY A 197 -21.80 -23.63 6.08
CA GLY A 197 -20.88 -24.77 6.15
C GLY A 197 -21.50 -26.12 5.71
N ARG A 198 -22.83 -26.27 5.80
CA ARG A 198 -23.56 -27.46 5.30
C ARG A 198 -23.59 -27.58 3.77
N LYS A 199 -23.34 -26.49 3.05
CA LYS A 199 -23.39 -26.39 1.59
C LYS A 199 -22.02 -26.25 0.93
N THR A 200 -20.96 -26.40 1.72
CA THR A 200 -19.56 -26.19 1.28
C THR A 200 -19.20 -27.08 0.08
N LYS A 201 -19.60 -28.35 0.08
CA LYS A 201 -19.27 -29.30 -1.00
C LYS A 201 -19.91 -28.90 -2.33
N GLU A 202 -21.15 -28.45 -2.29
CA GLU A 202 -21.89 -27.99 -3.47
C GLU A 202 -21.31 -26.69 -4.01
N ILE A 203 -20.97 -25.76 -3.12
CA ILE A 203 -20.29 -24.50 -3.48
C ILE A 203 -18.92 -24.78 -4.11
N ASP A 204 -18.12 -25.67 -3.51
CA ASP A 204 -16.80 -26.05 -4.02
C ASP A 204 -16.88 -26.68 -5.40
N LYS A 205 -17.87 -27.56 -5.64
CA LYS A 205 -18.11 -28.15 -6.96
C LYS A 205 -18.34 -27.07 -8.03
N ILE A 206 -19.11 -26.03 -7.73
CA ILE A 206 -19.36 -24.92 -8.67
C ILE A 206 -18.08 -24.11 -8.88
N LEU A 207 -17.41 -23.69 -7.79
CA LEU A 207 -16.20 -22.88 -7.86
C LEU A 207 -15.10 -23.52 -8.70
N LEU A 208 -14.85 -24.82 -8.53
CA LEU A 208 -13.81 -25.56 -9.25
C LEU A 208 -14.12 -25.75 -10.74
N GLN A 209 -15.38 -25.60 -11.16
CA GLN A 209 -15.78 -25.65 -12.57
C GLN A 209 -15.64 -24.31 -13.29
N LEU A 210 -15.49 -23.21 -12.56
CA LEU A 210 -15.36 -21.88 -13.14
C LEU A 210 -14.02 -21.75 -13.89
N LYS A 211 -14.10 -21.27 -15.12
CA LYS A 211 -12.93 -20.95 -15.96
C LYS A 211 -12.82 -19.43 -16.09
N PRO A 212 -12.07 -18.76 -15.21
CA PRO A 212 -11.96 -17.31 -15.29
C PRO A 212 -11.19 -16.89 -16.54
N PRO A 213 -11.49 -15.70 -17.09
CA PRO A 213 -10.68 -15.08 -18.14
C PRO A 213 -9.21 -14.93 -17.72
N GLY A 214 -8.30 -14.84 -18.69
CA GLY A 214 -6.85 -14.72 -18.44
C GLY A 214 -6.41 -13.50 -17.61
N GLN A 215 -7.31 -12.54 -17.38
CA GLN A 215 -7.10 -11.38 -16.50
C GLN A 215 -7.05 -11.77 -15.01
N PHE A 216 -7.58 -12.93 -14.65
CA PHE A 216 -7.49 -13.46 -13.29
C PHE A 216 -6.17 -14.23 -13.15
N HIS A 217 -5.35 -13.82 -12.19
CA HIS A 217 -4.06 -14.48 -11.93
C HIS A 217 -4.18 -15.94 -11.48
N ARG A 218 -5.37 -16.39 -11.04
CA ARG A 218 -5.58 -17.70 -10.40
C ARG A 218 -6.98 -18.23 -10.70
N SER A 219 -7.06 -19.53 -10.94
CA SER A 219 -8.33 -20.27 -10.89
C SER A 219 -8.88 -20.31 -9.45
N PRO A 220 -10.21 -20.41 -9.27
CA PRO A 220 -10.78 -20.50 -7.93
C PRO A 220 -10.29 -21.74 -7.19
N ARG A 221 -10.09 -21.58 -5.88
CA ARG A 221 -9.88 -22.68 -4.93
C ARG A 221 -11.18 -22.95 -4.18
N GLU A 222 -11.22 -24.07 -3.48
CA GLU A 222 -12.32 -24.41 -2.58
C GLU A 222 -12.52 -23.31 -1.51
N ILE A 223 -13.78 -23.00 -1.22
CA ILE A 223 -14.20 -22.01 -0.22
C ILE A 223 -13.82 -22.46 1.20
N SER A 224 -13.73 -23.76 1.43
CA SER A 224 -13.20 -24.33 2.68
C SER A 224 -11.78 -23.86 2.99
N HIS A 225 -11.00 -23.49 1.97
CA HIS A 225 -9.65 -22.94 2.09
C HIS A 225 -9.59 -21.41 2.20
N ILE A 226 -10.70 -20.72 2.49
CA ILE A 226 -10.81 -19.25 2.60
C ILE A 226 -9.69 -18.60 3.44
N LYS A 227 -9.24 -19.27 4.52
CA LYS A 227 -8.17 -18.77 5.39
C LYS A 227 -6.83 -18.63 4.65
N LEU A 228 -6.60 -19.43 3.61
CA LEU A 228 -5.40 -19.46 2.79
C LEU A 228 -5.54 -18.66 1.48
N TRP A 229 -6.70 -18.07 1.23
CA TRP A 229 -6.92 -17.24 0.05
C TRP A 229 -6.11 -15.96 0.13
N LYS A 230 -5.49 -15.59 -1.01
CA LYS A 230 -4.85 -14.29 -1.18
C LYS A 230 -5.90 -13.22 -1.49
N ALA A 231 -5.53 -11.95 -1.30
CA ALA A 231 -6.40 -10.83 -1.64
C ALA A 231 -6.96 -10.88 -3.07
N SER A 232 -6.19 -11.32 -4.07
CA SER A 232 -6.69 -11.44 -5.45
C SER A 232 -7.83 -12.47 -5.60
N GLU A 233 -7.82 -13.53 -4.82
CA GLU A 233 -8.87 -14.57 -4.81
C GLU A 233 -10.10 -14.07 -4.05
N LEU A 234 -9.89 -13.35 -2.95
CA LEU A 234 -10.95 -12.65 -2.21
C LEU A 234 -11.64 -11.60 -3.09
N ARG A 235 -10.89 -10.88 -3.92
CA ARG A 235 -11.45 -9.94 -4.91
C ARG A 235 -12.33 -10.64 -5.92
N ALA A 236 -11.86 -11.76 -6.48
CA ALA A 236 -12.61 -12.53 -7.45
C ALA A 236 -13.91 -13.08 -6.83
N TRP A 237 -13.81 -13.60 -5.62
CA TRP A 237 -14.93 -14.06 -4.82
C TRP A 237 -15.95 -12.95 -4.57
N LEU A 238 -15.52 -11.83 -4.00
CA LEU A 238 -16.39 -10.70 -3.68
C LEU A 238 -17.15 -10.20 -4.92
N LEU A 239 -16.42 -9.88 -5.99
CA LEU A 239 -16.99 -9.16 -7.12
C LEU A 239 -17.75 -10.05 -8.11
N PHE A 240 -17.33 -11.30 -8.30
CA PHE A 240 -17.81 -12.10 -9.44
C PHE A 240 -18.48 -13.42 -9.04
N TYR A 241 -18.02 -14.07 -7.98
CA TYR A 241 -18.46 -15.45 -7.68
C TYR A 241 -19.49 -15.52 -6.56
N SER A 242 -19.35 -14.68 -5.54
CA SER A 242 -20.13 -14.78 -4.31
C SER A 242 -21.64 -14.66 -4.56
N LEU A 243 -22.13 -13.60 -5.22
CA LEU A 243 -23.57 -13.44 -5.45
C LEU A 243 -24.19 -14.51 -6.35
N PRO A 244 -23.65 -14.81 -7.56
CA PRO A 244 -24.25 -15.81 -8.43
C PRO A 244 -24.31 -17.20 -7.79
N ILE A 245 -23.37 -17.54 -6.91
CA ILE A 245 -23.33 -18.83 -6.23
C ILE A 245 -24.24 -18.82 -4.99
N LEU A 246 -24.05 -17.85 -4.08
CA LEU A 246 -24.71 -17.87 -2.76
C LEU A 246 -26.22 -17.67 -2.84
N GLN A 247 -26.74 -16.98 -3.86
CA GLN A 247 -28.18 -16.81 -4.04
C GLN A 247 -28.98 -18.13 -4.10
N HIS A 248 -28.33 -19.24 -4.44
CA HIS A 248 -28.96 -20.56 -4.52
C HIS A 248 -28.94 -21.34 -3.19
N TYR A 249 -28.13 -20.90 -2.22
CA TYR A 249 -27.84 -21.65 -0.99
C TYR A 249 -28.10 -20.87 0.29
N TRP A 250 -28.38 -19.56 0.18
CA TRP A 250 -28.41 -18.64 1.30
C TRP A 250 -29.74 -17.88 1.36
N PRO A 251 -30.31 -17.62 2.55
CA PRO A 251 -31.56 -16.89 2.66
C PRO A 251 -31.47 -15.50 2.01
N SER A 252 -32.57 -15.04 1.41
CA SER A 252 -32.61 -13.83 0.57
C SER A 252 -32.17 -12.57 1.31
N GLU A 253 -32.45 -12.45 2.61
CA GLU A 253 -32.04 -11.32 3.45
C GLU A 253 -30.52 -11.19 3.54
N TYR A 254 -29.79 -12.30 3.66
CA TYR A 254 -28.33 -12.31 3.72
C TYR A 254 -27.71 -12.08 2.34
N VAL A 255 -28.32 -12.64 1.29
CA VAL A 255 -27.93 -12.36 -0.10
C VAL A 255 -28.08 -10.87 -0.41
N HIS A 256 -29.21 -10.28 -0.03
CA HIS A 256 -29.44 -8.85 -0.21
C HIS A 256 -28.45 -8.01 0.59
N HIS A 257 -28.23 -8.33 1.87
CA HIS A 257 -27.23 -7.64 2.69
C HIS A 257 -25.84 -7.70 2.06
N TRP A 258 -25.36 -8.88 1.67
CA TRP A 258 -24.07 -9.02 0.99
C TRP A 258 -24.02 -8.28 -0.35
N SER A 259 -25.13 -8.24 -1.08
CA SER A 259 -25.22 -7.52 -2.35
C SER A 259 -24.93 -6.02 -2.19
N LEU A 260 -25.24 -5.41 -1.05
CA LEU A 260 -24.91 -4.00 -0.78
C LEU A 260 -23.40 -3.76 -0.84
N LEU A 261 -22.60 -4.66 -0.24
CA LEU A 261 -21.15 -4.57 -0.29
C LEU A 261 -20.63 -4.82 -1.71
N VAL A 262 -21.10 -5.88 -2.37
CA VAL A 262 -20.65 -6.24 -3.73
C VAL A 262 -20.96 -5.13 -4.72
N PHE A 263 -22.19 -4.59 -4.68
CA PHE A 263 -22.63 -3.47 -5.50
C PHE A 263 -21.77 -2.22 -5.25
N SER A 264 -21.58 -1.84 -3.98
CA SER A 264 -20.76 -0.68 -3.63
C SER A 264 -19.32 -0.83 -4.14
N MET A 265 -18.73 -2.01 -4.02
CA MET A 265 -17.37 -2.24 -4.50
C MET A 265 -17.26 -2.21 -6.02
N HIS A 266 -18.26 -2.66 -6.77
CA HIS A 266 -18.29 -2.51 -8.23
C HIS A 266 -18.29 -1.03 -8.65
N LEU A 267 -19.10 -0.19 -7.99
CA LEU A 267 -19.11 1.25 -8.24
C LEU A 267 -17.77 1.89 -7.89
N LEU A 268 -17.28 1.66 -6.67
CA LEU A 268 -16.08 2.33 -6.14
C LEU A 268 -14.76 1.87 -6.78
N LEU A 269 -14.76 0.76 -7.52
CA LEU A 269 -13.62 0.27 -8.30
C LEU A 269 -13.70 0.61 -9.79
N SER A 270 -14.79 1.24 -10.25
CA SER A 270 -14.95 1.59 -11.65
C SER A 270 -13.88 2.58 -12.11
N SER A 271 -13.50 2.54 -13.38
CA SER A 271 -12.49 3.44 -13.95
C SER A 271 -12.96 4.90 -14.02
N ARG A 272 -14.27 5.10 -14.04
CA ARG A 272 -14.97 6.38 -14.00
C ARG A 272 -16.14 6.20 -13.05
N ILE A 273 -16.32 7.14 -12.13
CA ILE A 273 -17.33 7.05 -11.07
C ILE A 273 -18.02 8.41 -11.03
N ALA A 274 -19.35 8.43 -11.20
CA ALA A 274 -20.11 9.66 -11.02
C ALA A 274 -20.25 9.96 -9.52
N ILE A 275 -20.40 11.24 -9.14
CA ILE A 275 -20.62 11.62 -7.75
C ILE A 275 -21.89 10.95 -7.19
N SER A 276 -22.94 10.87 -7.99
CA SER A 276 -24.17 10.16 -7.64
C SER A 276 -23.94 8.68 -7.35
N ASP A 277 -23.04 8.01 -8.09
CA ASP A 277 -22.71 6.60 -7.83
C ASP A 277 -21.99 6.45 -6.48
N ILE A 278 -21.14 7.42 -6.12
CA ILE A 278 -20.48 7.44 -4.81
C ILE A 278 -21.50 7.61 -3.70
N GLU A 279 -22.50 8.49 -3.86
CA GLU A 279 -23.57 8.72 -2.88
C GLU A 279 -24.45 7.49 -2.70
N VAL A 280 -24.78 6.79 -3.79
CA VAL A 280 -25.55 5.54 -3.73
C VAL A 280 -24.73 4.43 -3.04
N ALA A 281 -23.44 4.31 -3.36
CA ALA A 281 -22.54 3.39 -2.67
C ALA A 281 -22.40 3.74 -1.17
N GLU A 282 -22.35 5.03 -0.83
CA GLU A 282 -22.28 5.50 0.56
C GLU A 282 -23.52 5.07 1.34
N SER A 283 -24.71 5.25 0.76
CA SER A 283 -25.97 4.79 1.35
C SER A 283 -25.96 3.27 1.55
N ALA A 284 -25.59 2.50 0.53
CA ALA A 284 -25.52 1.04 0.59
C ALA A 284 -24.52 0.54 1.65
N LEU A 285 -23.34 1.15 1.79
CA LEU A 285 -22.35 0.79 2.81
C LEU A 285 -22.80 1.17 4.23
N LYS A 286 -23.47 2.32 4.39
CA LYS A 286 -24.07 2.70 5.67
C LYS A 286 -25.16 1.70 6.09
N THR A 287 -26.05 1.33 5.17
CA THR A 287 -27.06 0.29 5.43
C THR A 287 -26.42 -1.07 5.72
N PHE A 288 -25.38 -1.46 4.98
CA PHE A 288 -24.63 -2.68 5.24
C PHE A 288 -24.11 -2.69 6.68
N TYR A 289 -23.39 -1.65 7.10
CA TYR A 289 -22.82 -1.52 8.44
C TYR A 289 -23.89 -1.51 9.54
N GLN A 290 -24.98 -0.75 9.35
CA GLN A 290 -26.06 -0.64 10.33
C GLN A 290 -26.76 -1.96 10.62
N ARG A 291 -26.86 -2.86 9.62
CA ARG A 291 -27.53 -4.16 9.77
C ARG A 291 -26.63 -5.27 10.32
N VAL A 292 -25.32 -5.06 10.41
CA VAL A 292 -24.38 -6.10 10.89
C VAL A 292 -24.72 -6.65 12.29
N PRO A 293 -25.01 -5.80 13.32
CA PRO A 293 -25.35 -6.28 14.66
C PRO A 293 -26.53 -7.25 14.67
N GLU A 294 -27.62 -6.88 14.00
CA GLU A 294 -28.84 -7.69 13.93
C GLU A 294 -28.59 -9.02 13.19
N MET A 295 -27.83 -8.98 12.09
CA MET A 295 -27.68 -10.13 11.21
C MET A 295 -26.61 -11.13 11.66
N TYR A 296 -25.54 -10.66 12.32
CA TYR A 296 -24.36 -11.47 12.66
C TYR A 296 -23.90 -11.32 14.13
N GLY A 297 -24.53 -10.44 14.90
CA GLY A 297 -24.17 -10.11 16.28
C GLY A 297 -23.10 -9.01 16.39
N ASP A 298 -23.06 -8.33 17.53
CA ASP A 298 -22.16 -7.20 17.80
C ASP A 298 -20.68 -7.48 17.55
N SER A 299 -20.23 -8.72 17.81
CA SER A 299 -18.86 -9.16 17.56
C SER A 299 -18.42 -9.04 16.09
N ALA A 300 -19.37 -8.94 15.16
CA ALA A 300 -19.14 -8.77 13.72
C ALA A 300 -18.82 -7.32 13.32
N CYS A 301 -19.06 -6.34 14.21
CA CYS A 301 -18.83 -4.92 13.98
C CYS A 301 -17.35 -4.55 14.15
N THR A 302 -16.46 -5.27 13.47
CA THR A 302 -15.00 -5.07 13.56
C THR A 302 -14.57 -3.70 13.01
N ALA A 303 -13.35 -3.27 13.34
CA ALA A 303 -12.77 -2.03 12.82
C ALA A 303 -12.77 -1.94 11.27
N ASN A 304 -12.58 -3.06 10.56
CA ASN A 304 -12.62 -3.11 9.10
C ASN A 304 -14.04 -3.01 8.55
N VAL A 305 -15.04 -3.54 9.27
CA VAL A 305 -16.45 -3.40 8.89
C VAL A 305 -16.91 -1.96 9.11
N HIS A 306 -16.50 -1.35 10.23
CA HIS A 306 -16.71 0.06 10.49
C HIS A 306 -16.03 0.96 9.45
N SER A 307 -14.82 0.63 9.00
CA SER A 307 -14.10 1.48 8.05
C SER A 307 -14.84 1.67 6.71
N LEU A 308 -15.74 0.75 6.34
CA LEU A 308 -16.55 0.83 5.11
C LEU A 308 -17.31 2.15 4.97
N ILE A 309 -17.84 2.71 6.06
CA ILE A 309 -18.62 3.97 5.99
C ILE A 309 -17.76 5.20 5.67
N HIS A 310 -16.43 5.07 5.73
CA HIS A 310 -15.47 6.14 5.43
C HIS A 310 -14.82 5.99 4.04
N VAL A 311 -15.03 4.84 3.38
CA VAL A 311 -14.37 4.51 2.11
C VAL A 311 -14.77 5.46 0.99
N THR A 312 -16.04 5.87 0.92
CA THR A 312 -16.53 6.77 -0.13
C THR A 312 -15.91 8.16 -0.06
N GLN A 313 -15.62 8.67 1.13
CA GLN A 313 -14.90 9.94 1.29
C GLN A 313 -13.49 9.86 0.69
N MET A 314 -12.81 8.71 0.85
CA MET A 314 -11.50 8.50 0.24
C MET A 314 -11.59 8.47 -1.28
N VAL A 315 -12.68 7.93 -1.84
CA VAL A 315 -12.91 7.92 -3.29
C VAL A 315 -13.16 9.32 -3.84
N LYS A 316 -13.91 10.16 -3.11
CA LYS A 316 -14.12 11.57 -3.48
C LYS A 316 -12.80 12.35 -3.56
N LEU A 317 -11.84 12.04 -2.68
CA LEU A 317 -10.55 12.74 -2.60
C LEU A 317 -9.50 12.18 -3.57
N TRP A 318 -9.38 10.86 -3.67
CA TRP A 318 -8.24 10.19 -4.30
C TRP A 318 -8.61 9.34 -5.53
N GLY A 319 -9.89 9.37 -5.91
CA GLY A 319 -10.42 8.59 -7.01
C GLY A 319 -10.71 7.13 -6.65
N PRO A 320 -10.93 6.26 -7.64
CA PRO A 320 -11.35 4.88 -7.42
C PRO A 320 -10.44 4.10 -6.45
N LEU A 321 -10.98 3.13 -5.72
CA LEU A 321 -10.26 2.42 -4.65
C LEU A 321 -8.94 1.74 -5.07
N TRP A 322 -8.79 1.43 -6.35
CA TRP A 322 -7.55 0.86 -6.87
C TRP A 322 -6.39 1.88 -6.97
N THR A 323 -6.65 3.20 -6.90
CA THR A 323 -5.61 4.24 -7.01
C THR A 323 -4.72 4.31 -5.77
N HIS A 324 -5.25 3.93 -4.62
CA HIS A 324 -4.59 3.99 -3.31
C HIS A 324 -4.62 2.62 -2.60
N SER A 325 -4.48 1.54 -3.37
CA SER A 325 -4.40 0.19 -2.83
C SER A 325 -2.97 -0.34 -2.77
N LEU A 326 -2.69 -1.19 -1.76
CA LEU A 326 -1.36 -1.73 -1.48
C LEU A 326 -0.95 -2.95 -2.32
N PHE A 327 -1.78 -3.41 -3.27
CA PHE A 327 -1.47 -4.56 -4.13
C PHE A 327 -0.09 -4.46 -4.82
N GLY A 328 0.25 -3.30 -5.39
CA GLY A 328 1.53 -3.09 -6.08
C GLY A 328 2.73 -3.19 -5.14
N PHE A 329 2.60 -2.62 -3.95
CA PHE A 329 3.66 -2.59 -2.93
C PHE A 329 3.87 -3.96 -2.27
N GLU A 330 2.80 -4.73 -2.03
CA GLU A 330 2.93 -6.13 -1.55
C GLU A 330 3.58 -7.04 -2.60
N ASN A 331 3.27 -6.83 -3.87
CA ASN A 331 3.98 -7.54 -4.94
C ASN A 331 5.48 -7.18 -4.95
N MET A 332 5.81 -5.91 -4.73
CA MET A 332 7.20 -5.47 -4.58
C MET A 332 7.89 -6.10 -3.36
N ASN A 333 7.20 -6.23 -2.22
CA ASN A 333 7.72 -6.97 -1.06
C ASN A 333 8.08 -8.42 -1.43
N GLY A 334 7.22 -9.09 -2.20
CA GLY A 334 7.49 -10.44 -2.72
C GLY A 334 8.69 -10.50 -3.67
N HIS A 335 8.95 -9.44 -4.44
CA HIS A 335 10.11 -9.33 -5.30
C HIS A 335 11.40 -9.10 -4.50
N ILE A 336 11.40 -8.12 -3.61
CA ILE A 336 12.54 -7.78 -2.74
C ILE A 336 13.01 -9.00 -1.92
N ARG A 337 12.08 -9.81 -1.41
CA ARG A 337 12.41 -11.03 -0.67
C ARG A 337 13.22 -12.06 -1.48
N LYS A 338 13.16 -12.01 -2.81
CA LYS A 338 13.93 -12.89 -3.70
C LYS A 338 15.32 -12.34 -4.01
N LEU A 339 15.58 -11.07 -3.70
CA LEU A 339 16.85 -10.41 -4.00
C LEU A 339 17.93 -10.69 -2.94
N PHE A 340 17.59 -11.20 -1.77
CA PHE A 340 18.59 -11.58 -0.76
C PHE A 340 18.46 -13.06 -0.40
N HIS A 341 19.61 -13.71 -0.23
CA HIS A 341 19.71 -15.12 0.12
C HIS A 341 20.42 -15.28 1.47
N GLY A 342 19.88 -16.17 2.32
CA GLY A 342 20.40 -16.41 3.66
C GLY A 342 20.15 -15.26 4.65
N THR A 343 20.87 -15.27 5.76
CA THR A 343 20.67 -14.32 6.89
C THR A 343 21.81 -13.31 7.06
N ARG A 344 22.87 -13.40 6.25
CA ARG A 344 24.07 -12.55 6.35
C ARG A 344 23.97 -11.37 5.37
N GLN A 345 24.34 -10.18 5.82
CA GLN A 345 24.49 -8.98 4.98
C GLN A 345 23.26 -8.71 4.08
N ILE A 346 22.05 -8.94 4.59
CA ILE A 346 20.80 -8.80 3.83
C ILE A 346 20.67 -7.39 3.24
N LEU A 347 21.10 -6.38 4.00
CA LEU A 347 21.08 -4.99 3.57
C LEU A 347 22.06 -4.73 2.43
N ASP A 348 23.28 -5.24 2.50
CA ASP A 348 24.28 -5.07 1.44
C ASP A 348 23.85 -5.78 0.16
N GLN A 349 23.29 -6.98 0.28
CA GLN A 349 22.68 -7.70 -0.85
C GLN A 349 21.56 -6.85 -1.47
N LEU A 350 20.63 -6.35 -0.65
CA LEU A 350 19.51 -5.55 -1.13
C LEU A 350 19.98 -4.27 -1.83
N VAL A 351 20.90 -3.55 -1.23
CA VAL A 351 21.47 -2.31 -1.78
C VAL A 351 22.21 -2.59 -3.07
N PHE A 352 23.03 -3.65 -3.11
CA PHE A 352 23.71 -4.08 -4.33
C PHE A 352 22.72 -4.38 -5.44
N TYR A 353 21.68 -5.19 -5.18
CA TYR A 353 20.68 -5.53 -6.20
C TYR A 353 19.86 -4.32 -6.66
N VAL A 354 19.41 -3.46 -5.75
CA VAL A 354 18.66 -2.25 -6.10
C VAL A 354 19.54 -1.31 -6.93
N THR A 355 20.80 -1.12 -6.54
CA THR A 355 21.76 -0.25 -7.24
C THR A 355 22.12 -0.83 -8.60
N ALA A 356 22.41 -2.13 -8.67
CA ALA A 356 22.72 -2.83 -9.91
C ALA A 356 21.53 -2.82 -10.86
N HIS A 357 20.33 -3.16 -10.42
CA HIS A 357 19.13 -3.15 -11.26
C HIS A 357 18.80 -1.75 -11.78
N ARG A 358 19.00 -0.69 -10.96
CA ARG A 358 18.79 0.69 -11.42
C ARG A 358 19.87 1.14 -12.41
N SER A 359 21.14 0.81 -12.14
CA SER A 359 22.29 1.19 -12.98
C SER A 359 22.33 0.42 -14.31
N LEU A 360 22.01 -0.87 -14.32
CA LEU A 360 21.95 -1.69 -15.53
C LEU A 360 20.77 -1.29 -16.43
N CYS A 361 19.61 -0.97 -15.86
CA CYS A 361 18.50 -0.39 -16.63
C CYS A 361 18.84 0.97 -17.24
N PHE A 362 19.71 1.76 -16.59
CA PHE A 362 20.20 3.04 -17.13
C PHE A 362 21.21 2.82 -18.26
N GLN A 363 22.21 1.96 -18.06
CA GLN A 363 23.25 1.66 -19.07
C GLN A 363 22.69 0.97 -20.32
N THR A 364 21.76 0.02 -20.17
CA THR A 364 21.11 -0.62 -21.34
C THR A 364 20.26 0.36 -22.15
N ARG A 365 19.72 1.43 -21.53
CA ARG A 365 18.97 2.48 -22.23
C ARG A 365 19.87 3.48 -22.95
N LEU A 366 21.00 3.84 -22.36
CA LEU A 366 22.05 4.64 -23.03
C LEU A 366 22.65 3.90 -24.23
N LEU A 367 22.95 2.61 -24.08
CA LEU A 367 23.46 1.76 -25.16
C LEU A 367 22.45 1.60 -26.30
N CYS A 368 21.13 1.60 -26.01
CA CYS A 368 20.09 1.61 -27.05
C CYS A 368 19.98 2.98 -27.76
N ALA A 369 20.18 4.08 -27.03
CA ALA A 369 20.13 5.44 -27.60
C ALA A 369 21.38 5.77 -28.46
N GLU A 370 22.56 5.24 -28.10
CA GLU A 370 23.78 5.40 -28.90
C GLU A 370 23.80 4.48 -30.13
N HIS A 371 23.28 3.26 -30.04
CA HIS A 371 23.18 2.37 -31.21
C HIS A 371 22.12 2.80 -32.23
N GLU A 372 21.08 3.55 -31.85
CA GLU A 372 20.11 4.12 -32.81
C GLU A 372 20.75 5.13 -33.77
N ARG A 373 21.91 5.74 -33.44
CA ARG A 373 22.67 6.59 -34.39
C ARG A 373 23.56 5.80 -35.35
N CYS A 374 23.96 4.57 -35.01
CA CYS A 374 24.75 3.72 -35.89
C CYS A 374 23.92 2.74 -36.74
N TYR A 375 22.70 2.41 -36.33
CA TYR A 375 21.89 1.39 -37.02
C TYR A 375 21.20 1.87 -38.30
N PHE A 376 21.07 3.19 -38.52
CA PHE A 376 20.42 3.74 -39.73
C PHE A 376 21.39 4.13 -40.85
N SER A 377 22.71 4.00 -40.67
CA SER A 377 23.72 4.34 -41.70
C SER A 377 24.36 3.13 -42.38
N GLN A 378 23.97 1.89 -42.03
CA GLN A 378 24.62 0.67 -42.53
C GLN A 378 23.69 -0.37 -43.17
N PHE A 379 22.42 -0.04 -43.44
CA PHE A 379 21.53 -0.91 -44.22
C PHE A 379 21.10 -0.25 -45.53
N ASP A 380 22.10 0.10 -46.34
CA ASP A 380 22.02 0.14 -47.81
C ASP A 380 23.06 -0.86 -48.33
N CYS A 381 22.67 -2.14 -48.46
CA CYS A 381 23.05 -3.06 -49.54
C CYS A 381 22.76 -4.54 -49.16
N ASP A 382 21.96 -5.15 -50.03
CA ASP A 382 21.88 -6.55 -50.45
C ASP A 382 22.36 -7.72 -49.58
N SER A 383 21.36 -8.56 -49.30
CA SER A 383 21.32 -10.01 -49.56
C SER A 383 21.94 -11.01 -48.57
N SER A 384 21.06 -11.93 -48.17
CA SER A 384 21.28 -13.30 -47.68
C SER A 384 22.14 -13.48 -46.43
N VAL A 385 21.50 -13.77 -45.28
CA VAL A 385 21.73 -14.99 -44.48
C VAL A 385 20.53 -15.18 -43.55
N SER A 386 19.96 -16.37 -43.61
CA SER A 386 18.84 -16.86 -42.82
C SER A 386 19.24 -17.27 -41.40
N GLY A 387 18.39 -16.92 -40.43
CA GLY A 387 17.98 -17.86 -39.39
C GLY A 387 18.52 -17.63 -37.99
N TYR A 388 18.00 -16.63 -37.27
CA TYR A 388 17.61 -16.72 -35.85
C TYR A 388 16.54 -15.65 -35.57
N SER A 389 15.28 -16.06 -35.45
CA SER A 389 14.17 -15.17 -35.07
C SER A 389 14.05 -15.10 -33.55
N PHE A 390 14.53 -14.03 -32.94
CA PHE A 390 14.09 -13.62 -31.61
C PHE A 390 12.77 -12.84 -31.75
N GLU A 391 11.63 -13.55 -31.81
CA GLU A 391 10.32 -12.93 -31.58
C GLU A 391 10.06 -12.78 -30.07
N GLY A 392 10.80 -11.88 -29.45
CA GLY A 392 10.42 -11.28 -28.18
C GLY A 392 9.86 -9.90 -28.47
N LYS A 393 8.53 -9.75 -28.51
CA LYS A 393 7.88 -8.43 -28.54
C LYS A 393 8.22 -7.67 -27.25
N SER A 394 9.35 -6.97 -27.24
CA SER A 394 9.68 -5.97 -26.25
C SER A 394 8.79 -4.76 -26.52
N HIS A 395 7.71 -4.62 -25.76
CA HIS A 395 7.05 -3.33 -25.67
C HIS A 395 8.03 -2.39 -24.95
N LYS A 396 8.77 -1.59 -25.74
CA LYS A 396 9.54 -0.42 -25.26
C LYS A 396 8.56 0.48 -24.49
N VAL A 397 8.57 0.42 -23.16
CA VAL A 397 7.92 1.44 -22.33
C VAL A 397 9.02 2.35 -21.82
N SER A 398 9.23 3.46 -22.51
CA SER A 398 10.05 4.57 -22.00
C SER A 398 9.47 5.03 -20.65
N LEU A 399 10.28 5.11 -19.59
CA LEU A 399 9.89 5.94 -18.44
C LEU A 399 9.66 7.35 -18.99
N PRO A 400 8.53 8.01 -18.66
CA PRO A 400 8.38 9.44 -18.96
C PRO A 400 9.61 10.18 -18.43
N LEU A 401 10.19 11.04 -19.26
CA LEU A 401 11.44 11.74 -18.97
C LEU A 401 11.38 12.49 -17.62
N GLU A 402 10.19 12.90 -17.14
CA GLU A 402 10.01 13.52 -15.82
C GLU A 402 10.36 12.58 -14.65
N LEU A 403 10.10 11.28 -14.79
CA LEU A 403 10.48 10.31 -13.76
C LEU A 403 11.97 10.03 -13.76
N HIS A 404 12.63 10.18 -14.91
CA HIS A 404 14.06 9.93 -15.01
C HIS A 404 14.81 10.87 -14.07
N ALA A 405 14.47 12.15 -14.05
CA ALA A 405 15.09 13.13 -13.17
C ALA A 405 14.76 12.96 -11.69
N ILE A 406 13.54 12.51 -11.35
CA ILE A 406 13.18 12.22 -9.95
C ILE A 406 13.97 11.00 -9.47
N VAL A 407 14.03 9.94 -10.28
CA VAL A 407 14.84 8.75 -10.02
C VAL A 407 16.31 9.12 -9.95
N GLU A 408 16.81 9.92 -10.88
CA GLU A 408 18.17 10.46 -10.89
C GLU A 408 18.43 11.38 -9.71
N HIS A 409 17.48 12.13 -9.17
CA HIS A 409 17.72 12.90 -7.96
C HIS A 409 17.93 11.97 -6.75
N PHE A 410 17.08 10.94 -6.62
CA PHE A 410 17.25 9.90 -5.61
C PHE A 410 18.53 9.06 -5.82
N VAL A 411 19.09 9.01 -7.04
CA VAL A 411 20.29 8.24 -7.40
C VAL A 411 21.59 9.09 -7.43
N SER A 412 21.54 10.33 -7.91
CA SER A 412 22.67 11.27 -8.05
C SER A 412 23.13 11.80 -6.70
N HIS A 413 22.24 11.82 -5.71
CA HIS A 413 22.61 12.01 -4.30
C HIS A 413 23.24 10.76 -3.65
N LYS A 414 23.62 9.73 -4.45
CA LYS A 414 24.83 8.91 -4.26
C LYS A 414 25.12 7.99 -5.46
N VAL A 415 26.06 8.42 -6.31
CA VAL A 415 26.85 7.54 -7.16
C VAL A 415 27.70 6.63 -6.26
N VAL A 416 27.37 5.33 -6.20
CA VAL A 416 28.36 4.32 -5.80
C VAL A 416 29.32 4.19 -6.98
N ASN A 417 30.43 4.93 -6.93
CA ASN A 417 31.51 4.78 -7.86
C ASN A 417 32.24 3.47 -7.53
N THR A 418 32.30 2.54 -8.47
CA THR A 418 32.91 1.22 -8.29
C THR A 418 34.43 1.27 -8.07
N HIS A 419 35.06 2.44 -8.19
CA HIS A 419 36.49 2.64 -7.91
C HIS A 419 36.86 3.02 -6.46
N THR A 420 35.89 3.25 -5.56
CA THR A 420 36.17 3.64 -4.15
C THR A 420 36.00 2.52 -3.12
N LEU A 421 35.91 1.26 -3.54
CA LEU A 421 35.76 0.10 -2.63
C LEU A 421 37.03 -0.30 -1.86
N SER A 422 38.12 0.47 -1.94
CA SER A 422 39.35 0.21 -1.16
C SER A 422 39.44 0.97 0.17
N ASN A 423 38.64 2.02 0.39
CA ASN A 423 38.78 2.91 1.57
C ASN A 423 37.48 3.19 2.34
N VAL A 424 36.43 2.38 2.17
CA VAL A 424 35.25 2.47 3.05
C VAL A 424 35.53 1.66 4.32
N SER A 425 35.90 2.33 5.40
CA SER A 425 35.86 1.73 6.73
C SER A 425 34.39 1.56 7.14
N TYR A 426 33.90 0.32 7.14
CA TYR A 426 32.56 -0.03 7.58
C TYR A 426 32.53 -0.11 9.11
N CYS A 427 31.87 0.84 9.76
CA CYS A 427 31.51 0.66 11.17
C CYS A 427 30.24 -0.19 11.24
N HIS A 428 30.39 -1.45 11.65
CA HIS A 428 29.28 -2.22 12.20
C HIS A 428 28.73 -1.47 13.41
N SER A 429 27.60 -0.79 13.24
CA SER A 429 26.77 -0.41 14.37
C SER A 429 25.96 -1.65 14.75
N ASN A 430 26.24 -2.22 15.92
CA ASN A 430 25.48 -3.31 16.49
C ASN A 430 24.05 -2.89 16.89
N GLU A 431 23.63 -1.62 16.67
CA GLU A 431 22.38 -1.06 17.23
C GLU A 431 21.64 -0.01 16.37
N GLY A 432 21.84 0.10 15.04
CA GLY A 432 21.25 1.21 14.25
C GLY A 432 20.71 0.88 12.84
N PRO A 433 19.82 1.73 12.29
CA PRO A 433 19.25 1.58 10.95
C PRO A 433 20.30 1.64 9.84
N PHE A 434 20.09 0.81 8.82
CA PHE A 434 20.71 1.02 7.51
C PHE A 434 19.74 1.79 6.62
N VAL A 435 19.81 3.12 6.71
CA VAL A 435 19.13 3.99 5.74
C VAL A 435 19.96 3.97 4.47
N LEU A 436 19.34 3.89 3.29
CA LEU A 436 19.96 4.27 2.01
C LEU A 436 20.24 5.80 1.97
N ARG A 437 20.91 6.34 3.01
CA ARG A 437 22.10 7.16 2.84
C ARG A 437 22.09 8.36 1.90
N GLY A 438 21.04 9.16 1.72
CA GLY A 438 21.27 10.60 1.61
C GLY A 438 21.83 11.11 2.95
N ILE A 439 23.17 11.17 3.09
CA ILE A 439 23.96 11.92 4.10
C ILE A 439 23.72 11.57 5.59
N THR A 440 24.79 11.15 6.28
CA THR A 440 24.93 11.43 7.72
C THR A 440 25.84 12.63 7.89
N CYS A 441 25.46 13.53 8.79
CA CYS A 441 26.39 14.43 9.43
C CYS A 441 27.11 13.66 10.54
N ASP A 442 28.41 13.40 10.39
CA ASP A 442 29.29 13.27 11.55
C ASP A 442 29.75 14.68 11.91
N ILE A 443 29.35 15.16 13.08
CA ILE A 443 30.01 16.29 13.72
C ILE A 443 31.32 15.73 14.25
N LYS A 444 32.44 16.01 13.57
CA LYS A 444 33.77 15.83 14.17
C LYS A 444 33.93 16.85 15.31
N PRO A 445 34.36 16.45 16.52
CA PRO A 445 35.06 17.36 17.41
C PRO A 445 36.32 17.83 16.68
N SER A 446 36.55 19.13 16.69
CA SER A 446 37.78 19.75 16.20
C SER A 446 39.01 19.06 16.82
N GLU A 447 39.90 18.56 15.98
CA GLU A 447 41.30 18.35 16.35
C GLU A 447 41.90 19.72 16.69
N LYS A 448 42.33 19.88 17.93
CA LYS A 448 43.49 20.71 18.25
C LYS A 448 44.60 19.75 18.68
N VAL A 449 45.57 19.57 17.80
CA VAL A 449 46.95 19.19 18.16
C VAL A 449 47.82 20.37 17.78
N TYR A 450 48.67 20.80 18.71
CA TYR A 450 50.09 21.19 18.61
C TYR A 450 50.48 21.77 19.98
N GLU A 451 51.31 21.03 20.75
CA GLU A 451 52.73 21.33 21.01
C GLU A 451 52.88 22.66 21.80
N THR A 452 53.25 22.68 23.08
CA THR A 452 54.42 22.11 23.78
C THR A 452 54.12 22.00 25.28
#